data_AF-A0A4S2H9S0-F1
#
_entry.id   AF-A0A4S2H9S0-F1
#
_cell.length_a   1.000
_cell.length_b   1.000
_cell.length_c   1.000
_cell.angle_alpha   90.00
_cell.angle_beta   90.00
_cell.angle_gamma   90.00
#
_symmetry.space_group_name_H-M   'P 1'
#
loop_
_entity.id
_entity.type
_entity.pdbx_description
1 polymer ?
#
loop_
_entity_poly.entity_id
_entity_poly.type
_entity_poly.pdbx_seq_one_letter_code
_entity_poly.pdbx_strand_id
1 'polypeptide(L)'
;MTLGSLFDGIGGFCYAAYLTGRIKPIWAAEIEQNCIDITRYRFPEVMHVGSVTELKGDEIQPVDIITFGSPCQDLSIAGQRKGLKGNRSGLFMEAIRIIEEMRLATNGKYPTFIIWENVPGAFSSANGADFRAVLEKITKTSIPMPASGEWATAGMVRGAAVDAAWRVLDAQ
;
A
#
# COMPACT_ATOMS: atom_id res chain seq x y z
N MET A 1 -7.68 -13.47 10.16
CA MET A 1 -6.63 -12.43 9.97
C MET A 1 -7.24 -11.06 10.21
N THR A 2 -6.45 -10.06 10.58
CA THR A 2 -6.88 -8.68 10.75
C THR A 2 -6.35 -7.80 9.61
N LEU A 3 -7.10 -6.75 9.28
CA LEU A 3 -6.77 -5.83 8.20
C LEU A 3 -6.79 -4.37 8.68
N GLY A 4 -5.79 -3.62 8.23
CA GLY A 4 -5.77 -2.16 8.28
C GLY A 4 -5.77 -1.60 6.87
N SER A 5 -6.68 -0.65 6.59
CA SER A 5 -6.85 -0.06 5.27
C SER A 5 -6.30 1.36 5.24
N LEU A 6 -5.31 1.65 4.42
CA LEU A 6 -4.83 3.02 4.17
C LEU A 6 -5.42 3.53 2.86
N PHE A 7 -5.78 4.82 2.80
CA PHE A 7 -6.51 5.40 1.67
C PHE A 7 -7.80 4.60 1.40
N ASP A 8 -8.60 4.41 2.45
CA ASP A 8 -9.71 3.45 2.44
C ASP A 8 -10.80 3.80 1.40
N GLY A 9 -10.91 5.08 1.03
CA GLY A 9 -11.97 5.56 0.16
C GLY A 9 -13.32 5.12 0.71
N ILE A 10 -14.17 4.56 -0.15
CA ILE A 10 -15.50 4.07 0.24
C ILE A 10 -15.49 2.69 0.97
N GLY A 11 -14.33 2.22 1.43
CA GLY A 11 -14.22 0.96 2.17
C GLY A 11 -14.14 -0.29 1.31
N GLY A 12 -13.58 -0.20 0.10
CA GLY A 12 -13.51 -1.33 -0.84
C GLY A 12 -12.77 -2.55 -0.28
N PHE A 13 -11.61 -2.33 0.36
CA PHE A 13 -10.86 -3.40 1.02
C PHE A 13 -11.54 -3.92 2.28
N CYS A 14 -12.19 -3.04 3.05
CA CYS A 14 -13.02 -3.45 4.18
C CYS A 14 -14.17 -4.37 3.73
N TYR A 15 -14.83 -4.03 2.62
CA TYR A 15 -15.88 -4.87 2.03
C TYR A 15 -15.36 -6.19 1.49
N ALA A 16 -14.22 -6.18 0.78
CA ALA A 16 -13.57 -7.41 0.33
C ALA A 16 -13.23 -8.33 1.50
N ALA A 17 -12.66 -7.78 2.59
CA ALA A 17 -12.38 -8.53 3.81
C ALA A 17 -13.65 -9.15 4.41
N TYR A 18 -14.74 -8.37 4.52
CA TYR A 18 -16.04 -8.84 4.97
C TYR A 18 -16.56 -10.02 4.14
N LEU A 19 -16.48 -9.93 2.80
CA LEU A 19 -16.93 -11.00 1.89
C LEU A 19 -16.18 -12.32 2.09
N THR A 20 -14.92 -12.28 2.54
CA THR A 20 -14.17 -13.52 2.83
C THR A 20 -14.68 -14.26 4.06
N GLY A 21 -15.36 -13.58 4.98
CA GLY A 21 -15.76 -14.11 6.30
C GLY A 21 -14.60 -14.55 7.21
N ARG A 22 -13.34 -14.25 6.84
CA ARG A 22 -12.12 -14.72 7.54
C ARG A 22 -11.13 -13.61 7.87
N ILE A 23 -11.30 -12.44 7.26
CA ILE A 23 -10.49 -11.25 7.47
C ILE A 23 -11.35 -10.21 8.15
N LYS A 24 -10.92 -9.71 9.30
CA LYS A 24 -11.61 -8.67 10.06
C LYS A 24 -10.92 -7.33 9.85
N PRO A 25 -11.54 -6.33 9.20
CA PRO A 25 -11.01 -4.97 9.21
C PRO A 25 -11.07 -4.41 10.64
N ILE A 26 -9.98 -3.81 11.09
CA ILE A 26 -9.83 -3.26 12.45
C ILE A 26 -9.82 -1.73 12.42
N TRP A 27 -9.10 -1.16 11.45
CA TRP A 27 -8.99 0.28 11.30
C TRP A 27 -8.86 0.69 9.83
N ALA A 28 -9.23 1.93 9.54
CA ALA A 28 -9.19 2.55 8.23
C ALA A 28 -8.66 4.01 8.34
N ALA A 29 -7.69 4.35 7.50
CA ALA A 29 -7.15 5.70 7.35
C ALA A 29 -7.73 6.34 6.07
N GLU A 30 -8.47 7.43 6.25
CA GLU A 30 -9.14 8.20 5.20
C GLU A 30 -9.33 9.64 5.72
N ILE A 31 -9.30 10.61 4.81
CA ILE A 31 -9.47 12.04 5.10
C ILE A 31 -10.76 12.62 4.50
N GLU A 32 -11.32 11.99 3.47
CA GLU A 32 -12.54 12.43 2.81
C GLU A 32 -13.76 12.01 3.65
N GLN A 33 -14.57 12.99 4.05
CA GLN A 33 -15.63 12.79 5.03
C GLN A 33 -16.77 11.89 4.53
N ASN A 34 -17.17 12.01 3.26
CA ASN A 34 -18.23 11.18 2.68
C ASN A 34 -17.80 9.72 2.61
N CYS A 35 -16.55 9.45 2.24
CA CYS A 35 -15.92 8.14 2.26
C CYS A 35 -15.94 7.53 3.68
N ILE A 36 -15.51 8.31 4.68
CA ILE A 36 -15.56 7.92 6.08
C ILE A 36 -16.99 7.58 6.51
N ASP A 37 -17.97 8.41 6.15
CA ASP A 37 -19.37 8.22 6.54
C ASP A 37 -19.95 6.92 5.94
N ILE A 38 -19.60 6.59 4.70
CA ILE A 38 -19.98 5.32 4.05
C ILE A 38 -19.38 4.13 4.82
N THR A 39 -18.08 4.15 5.09
CA THR A 39 -17.41 3.05 5.80
C THR A 39 -17.94 2.90 7.22
N ARG A 40 -18.20 3.99 7.95
CA ARG A 40 -18.82 3.96 9.30
C ARG A 40 -20.20 3.33 9.29
N TYR A 41 -21.02 3.64 8.28
CA TYR A 41 -22.35 3.07 8.15
C TYR A 41 -22.29 1.57 7.88
N ARG A 42 -21.35 1.12 7.04
CA ARG A 42 -21.23 -0.29 6.62
C ARG A 42 -20.47 -1.17 7.63
N PHE A 43 -19.47 -0.61 8.30
CA PHE A 43 -18.53 -1.30 9.19
C PHE A 43 -18.33 -0.50 10.49
N PRO A 44 -19.36 -0.39 11.35
CA PRO A 44 -19.33 0.45 12.55
C PRO A 44 -18.24 0.04 13.56
N GLU A 45 -17.72 -1.17 13.48
CA GLU A 45 -16.62 -1.67 14.30
C GLU A 45 -15.22 -1.22 13.83
N VAL A 46 -15.09 -0.64 12.63
CA VAL A 46 -13.80 -0.19 12.07
C VAL A 46 -13.43 1.16 12.67
N MET A 47 -12.26 1.23 13.30
CA MET A 47 -11.74 2.48 13.84
C MET A 47 -11.22 3.38 12.71
N HIS A 48 -11.70 4.62 12.66
CA HIS A 48 -11.19 5.61 11.71
C HIS A 48 -10.02 6.37 12.31
N VAL A 49 -8.85 6.26 11.67
CA VAL A 49 -7.57 6.73 12.23
C VAL A 49 -6.99 7.96 11.53
N GLY A 50 -7.78 8.60 10.67
CA GLY A 50 -7.46 9.89 10.05
C GLY A 50 -6.41 9.82 8.95
N SER A 51 -5.58 10.85 8.84
CA SER A 51 -4.60 11.00 7.76
C SER A 51 -3.41 10.05 7.90
N VAL A 52 -3.01 9.44 6.79
CA VAL A 52 -1.78 8.62 6.71
C VAL A 52 -0.51 9.42 7.03
N THR A 53 -0.52 10.74 6.85
CA THR A 53 0.64 11.60 7.13
C THR A 53 0.85 11.81 8.63
N GLU A 54 -0.18 11.60 9.44
CA GLU A 54 -0.16 11.77 10.90
C GLU A 54 -0.16 10.42 11.63
N LEU A 55 -0.63 9.37 10.96
CA LEU A 55 -0.64 8.02 11.48
C LEU A 55 0.78 7.48 11.67
N LYS A 56 0.99 6.82 12.81
CA LYS A 56 2.25 6.14 13.15
C LYS A 56 2.02 4.65 13.31
N GLY A 57 2.83 3.85 12.62
CA GLY A 57 2.68 2.39 12.56
C GLY A 57 3.01 1.69 13.87
N ASP A 58 3.75 2.33 14.78
CA ASP A 58 4.11 1.85 16.10
C ASP A 58 3.12 2.24 17.22
N GLU A 59 2.22 3.20 16.97
CA GLU A 59 1.18 3.64 17.91
C GLU A 59 -0.22 3.08 17.59
N ILE A 60 -0.39 2.43 16.43
CA ILE A 60 -1.67 1.80 16.02
C ILE A 60 -1.66 0.29 16.27
N GLN A 61 -2.85 -0.29 16.48
CA GLN A 61 -3.01 -1.74 16.64
C GLN A 61 -2.40 -2.51 15.43
N PRO A 62 -1.45 -3.43 15.66
CA PRO A 62 -0.89 -4.25 14.59
C PRO A 62 -1.92 -5.14 13.89
N VAL A 63 -1.75 -5.33 12.59
CA VAL A 63 -2.66 -6.11 11.74
C VAL A 63 -1.89 -7.10 10.86
N ASP A 64 -2.53 -8.20 10.48
CA ASP A 64 -1.91 -9.20 9.58
C ASP A 64 -1.70 -8.64 8.16
N ILE A 65 -2.62 -7.80 7.70
CA ILE A 65 -2.67 -7.28 6.32
C ILE A 65 -2.78 -5.75 6.35
N ILE A 66 -1.94 -5.07 5.58
CA ILE A 66 -2.14 -3.65 5.24
C ILE A 66 -2.52 -3.56 3.76
N THR A 67 -3.62 -2.88 3.45
CA THR A 67 -4.06 -2.59 2.08
C THR A 67 -3.94 -1.11 1.79
N PHE A 68 -3.54 -0.73 0.57
CA PHE A 68 -3.45 0.68 0.20
C PHE A 68 -3.52 0.91 -1.32
N GLY A 69 -4.25 1.96 -1.71
CA GLY A 69 -4.30 2.47 -3.08
C GLY A 69 -3.81 3.92 -3.12
N SER A 70 -2.48 4.12 -3.04
CA SER A 70 -1.90 5.47 -2.99
C SER A 70 -2.14 6.22 -4.33
N PRO A 71 -2.43 7.53 -4.31
CA PRO A 71 -2.66 8.30 -5.54
C PRO A 71 -1.55 8.13 -6.58
N CYS A 72 -1.93 7.82 -7.83
CA CYS A 72 -1.02 7.50 -8.93
C CYS A 72 0.00 8.61 -9.24
N GLN A 73 -0.31 9.86 -8.90
CA GLN A 73 0.54 11.04 -9.16
C GLN A 73 1.88 10.99 -8.38
N ASP A 74 1.91 10.28 -7.25
CA ASP A 74 3.09 10.18 -6.37
C ASP A 74 4.15 9.19 -6.88
N LEU A 75 3.81 8.30 -7.81
CA LEU A 75 4.77 7.33 -8.36
C LEU A 75 5.91 8.01 -9.13
N SER A 76 5.59 9.08 -9.88
CA SER A 76 6.58 9.85 -10.64
C SER A 76 7.62 10.55 -9.74
N ILE A 77 7.23 10.87 -8.49
CA ILE A 77 8.09 11.49 -7.49
C ILE A 77 9.02 10.44 -6.87
N ALA A 78 8.56 9.19 -6.71
CA ALA A 78 9.39 8.10 -6.18
C ALA A 78 10.50 7.67 -7.16
N GLY A 79 10.23 7.65 -8.48
CA GLY A 79 11.21 7.27 -9.50
C GLY A 79 12.23 8.37 -9.84
N GLN A 80 11.84 9.64 -9.73
CA GLN A 80 12.79 10.75 -9.80
C GLN A 80 13.53 10.84 -8.46
N ARG A 81 14.78 10.35 -8.41
CA ARG A 81 15.75 10.54 -7.31
C ARG A 81 16.06 12.02 -6.96
N LYS A 82 15.15 12.96 -7.24
CA LYS A 82 15.18 14.31 -6.68
C LYS A 82 14.80 14.24 -5.20
N GLY A 83 15.80 13.88 -4.41
CA GLY A 83 16.00 14.26 -3.02
C GLY A 83 14.77 14.28 -2.11
N LEU A 84 14.84 13.45 -1.07
CA LEU A 84 14.10 13.51 0.21
C LEU A 84 14.31 14.84 0.98
N LYS A 85 14.23 15.99 0.29
CA LYS A 85 14.40 17.36 0.81
C LYS A 85 13.25 18.30 0.40
N GLY A 86 12.27 17.82 -0.37
CA GLY A 86 11.00 18.52 -0.56
C GLY A 86 10.00 18.10 0.51
N ASN A 87 9.33 19.06 1.15
CA ASN A 87 8.36 18.91 2.25
C ASN A 87 7.09 18.08 1.95
N ARG A 88 7.12 17.21 0.93
CA ARG A 88 6.07 16.26 0.58
C ARG A 88 6.74 14.94 0.22
N SER A 89 6.97 14.10 1.22
CA SER A 89 7.05 12.66 0.99
C SER A 89 5.79 12.25 0.22
N GLY A 90 5.92 11.60 -0.93
CA GLY A 90 4.76 11.10 -1.68
C GLY A 90 3.95 10.14 -0.80
N LEU A 91 2.63 10.08 -0.93
CA LEU A 91 1.76 9.32 -0.02
C LEU A 91 2.07 7.82 -0.01
N PHE A 92 2.60 7.29 -1.11
CA PHE A 92 3.18 5.94 -1.15
C PHE A 92 4.28 5.75 -0.08
N MET A 93 5.16 6.73 0.09
CA MET A 93 6.22 6.67 1.09
C MET A 93 5.70 6.73 2.52
N GLU A 94 4.59 7.44 2.77
CA GLU A 94 3.92 7.43 4.08
C GLU A 94 3.34 6.04 4.40
N ALA A 95 2.73 5.37 3.42
CA ALA A 95 2.27 4.00 3.60
C ALA A 95 3.44 3.05 3.92
N ILE A 96 4.56 3.17 3.19
CA ILE A 96 5.76 2.37 3.48
C ILE A 96 6.32 2.70 4.86
N ARG A 97 6.37 3.98 5.27
CA ARG A 97 6.79 4.39 6.62
C ARG A 97 5.96 3.68 7.69
N ILE A 98 4.63 3.74 7.60
CA ILE A 98 3.71 3.08 8.54
C ILE A 98 3.95 1.57 8.59
N ILE A 99 4.12 0.92 7.43
CA ILE A 99 4.42 -0.51 7.35
C ILE A 99 5.76 -0.82 8.05
N GLU A 100 6.80 -0.03 7.79
CA GLU A 100 8.12 -0.21 8.39
C GLU A 100 8.11 -0.01 9.91
N GLU A 101 7.45 1.04 10.41
CA GLU A 101 7.25 1.32 11.83
C GLU A 101 6.53 0.14 12.52
N MET A 102 5.43 -0.35 11.95
CA MET A 102 4.72 -1.51 12.49
C MET A 102 5.60 -2.78 12.49
N ARG A 103 6.37 -3.01 11.41
CA ARG A 103 7.31 -4.15 11.36
C ARG A 103 8.37 -4.04 12.43
N LEU A 104 8.93 -2.86 12.66
CA LEU A 104 9.93 -2.65 13.71
C LEU A 104 9.32 -2.88 15.10
N ALA A 105 8.17 -2.25 15.41
CA ALA A 105 7.49 -2.38 16.69
C ALA A 105 7.07 -3.82 17.01
N THR A 106 6.86 -4.65 15.98
CA THR A 106 6.40 -6.03 16.11
C THR A 106 7.49 -7.07 15.87
N ASN A 107 8.77 -6.66 15.87
CA ASN A 107 9.92 -7.53 15.63
C ASN A 107 9.80 -8.34 14.32
N GLY A 108 9.28 -7.71 13.28
CA GLY A 108 9.10 -8.28 11.94
C GLY A 108 7.85 -9.15 11.77
N LYS A 109 6.99 -9.26 12.80
CA LYS A 109 5.79 -10.11 12.76
C LYS A 109 4.66 -9.52 11.92
N TYR A 110 4.41 -8.20 12.02
CA TYR A 110 3.29 -7.52 11.38
C TYR A 110 3.70 -6.26 10.58
N PRO A 111 3.00 -5.93 9.47
CA PRO A 111 2.08 -6.82 8.78
C PRO A 111 2.83 -7.99 8.14
N THR A 112 2.12 -9.09 7.96
CA THR A 112 2.60 -10.27 7.23
C THR A 112 2.42 -10.08 5.72
N PHE A 113 1.32 -9.42 5.32
CA PHE A 113 1.02 -9.13 3.91
C PHE A 113 0.78 -7.64 3.70
N ILE A 114 1.19 -7.17 2.53
CA ILE A 114 0.77 -5.88 2.01
C ILE A 114 0.05 -6.11 0.67
N ILE A 115 -1.03 -5.37 0.43
CA ILE A 115 -1.73 -5.37 -0.86
C ILE A 115 -1.75 -3.94 -1.35
N TRP A 116 -1.06 -3.71 -2.45
CA TRP A 116 -1.00 -2.42 -3.10
C TRP A 116 -1.79 -2.48 -4.41
N GLU A 117 -2.76 -1.59 -4.57
CA GLU A 117 -3.56 -1.45 -5.79
C GLU A 117 -3.17 -0.16 -6.52
N ASN A 118 -3.10 -0.25 -7.85
CA ASN A 118 -2.89 0.91 -8.70
C ASN A 118 -3.32 0.63 -10.15
N VAL A 119 -3.37 1.71 -10.95
CA VAL A 119 -3.71 1.63 -12.37
C VAL A 119 -2.60 0.95 -13.20
N PRO A 120 -2.93 0.29 -14.32
CA PRO A 120 -1.94 -0.35 -15.19
C PRO A 120 -0.83 0.59 -15.71
N GLY A 121 -1.13 1.89 -15.80
CA GLY A 121 -0.15 2.92 -16.17
C GLY A 121 1.07 2.99 -15.24
N ALA A 122 1.00 2.43 -14.03
CA ALA A 122 2.15 2.30 -13.14
C ALA A 122 3.32 1.55 -13.78
N PHE A 123 3.05 0.59 -14.68
CA PHE A 123 4.09 -0.20 -15.36
C PHE A 123 4.83 0.55 -16.46
N SER A 124 4.21 1.55 -17.09
CA SER A 124 4.84 2.34 -18.15
C SER A 124 5.33 3.70 -17.67
N SER A 125 4.93 4.14 -16.48
CA SER A 125 5.36 5.41 -15.90
C SER A 125 6.88 5.50 -15.78
N ALA A 126 7.43 6.65 -16.20
CA ALA A 126 8.86 6.91 -16.29
C ALA A 126 9.65 5.79 -17.02
N ASN A 127 9.10 5.27 -18.12
CA ASN A 127 9.65 4.12 -18.86
C ASN A 127 9.82 2.87 -17.98
N GLY A 128 8.86 2.62 -17.08
CA GLY A 128 8.84 1.50 -16.13
C GLY A 128 9.72 1.67 -14.89
N ALA A 129 10.42 2.81 -14.75
CA ALA A 129 11.28 3.06 -13.60
C ALA A 129 10.52 3.24 -12.28
N ASP A 130 9.27 3.72 -12.32
CA ASP A 130 8.48 3.95 -11.11
C ASP A 130 8.03 2.64 -10.48
N PHE A 131 7.53 1.68 -11.27
CA PHE A 131 7.19 0.36 -10.75
C PHE A 131 8.41 -0.38 -10.21
N ARG A 132 9.58 -0.24 -10.86
CA ARG A 132 10.85 -0.70 -10.30
C ARG A 132 11.08 -0.12 -8.90
N ALA A 133 10.95 1.20 -8.75
CA ALA A 133 11.18 1.89 -7.48
C ALA A 133 10.23 1.39 -6.38
N VAL A 134 8.98 1.10 -6.73
CA VAL A 134 8.02 0.47 -5.81
C VAL A 134 8.49 -0.91 -5.36
N LEU A 135 8.86 -1.78 -6.31
CA LEU A 135 9.38 -3.11 -6.01
C LEU A 135 10.63 -3.03 -5.13
N GLU A 136 11.58 -2.16 -5.47
CA GLU A 136 12.82 -1.96 -4.70
C GLU A 136 12.53 -1.44 -3.28
N LYS A 137 11.57 -0.53 -3.13
CA LYS A 137 11.21 0.03 -1.82
C LYS A 137 10.50 -0.99 -0.92
N ILE A 138 9.61 -1.81 -1.48
CA ILE A 138 8.90 -2.88 -0.76
C ILE A 138 9.86 -4.01 -0.38
N THR A 139 10.66 -4.50 -1.34
CA THR A 139 11.53 -5.67 -1.15
C THR A 139 12.87 -5.33 -0.52
N LYS A 140 13.20 -4.03 -0.40
CA LYS A 140 14.48 -3.51 0.08
C LYS A 140 15.69 -4.10 -0.66
N THR A 141 15.49 -4.41 -1.93
CA THR A 141 16.45 -5.12 -2.78
C THR A 141 16.51 -4.41 -4.13
N SER A 142 17.68 -4.35 -4.77
CA SER A 142 17.76 -3.77 -6.12
C SER A 142 17.17 -4.73 -7.14
N ILE A 143 16.32 -4.21 -8.02
CA ILE A 143 15.59 -4.99 -9.02
C ILE A 143 16.02 -4.53 -10.42
N PRO A 144 16.56 -5.42 -11.27
CA PRO A 144 16.88 -5.06 -12.65
C PRO A 144 15.59 -4.85 -13.46
N MET A 145 15.66 -3.99 -14.47
CA MET A 145 14.59 -3.92 -15.47
C MET A 145 14.53 -5.22 -16.28
N PRO A 146 13.33 -5.65 -16.71
CA PRO A 146 13.19 -6.78 -17.64
C PRO A 146 14.00 -6.56 -18.92
N ALA A 147 14.55 -7.65 -19.49
CA ALA A 147 15.31 -7.58 -20.74
C ALA A 147 14.48 -7.07 -21.94
N SER A 148 13.15 -7.25 -21.88
CA SER A 148 12.20 -6.69 -22.85
C SER A 148 12.09 -5.15 -22.80
N GLY A 149 12.53 -4.52 -21.70
CA GLY A 149 12.27 -3.11 -21.41
C GLY A 149 10.88 -2.83 -20.82
N GLU A 150 10.02 -3.86 -20.71
CA GLU A 150 8.62 -3.72 -20.29
C GLU A 150 8.27 -4.71 -19.17
N TRP A 151 7.46 -4.26 -18.21
CA TRP A 151 6.94 -5.11 -17.14
C TRP A 151 5.83 -6.02 -17.65
N ALA A 152 5.93 -7.32 -17.35
CA ALA A 152 4.88 -8.28 -17.66
C ALA A 152 3.62 -8.00 -16.83
N THR A 153 2.45 -8.39 -17.35
CA THR A 153 1.16 -8.22 -16.65
C THR A 153 1.03 -9.10 -15.41
N ALA A 154 1.89 -10.09 -15.23
CA ALA A 154 2.05 -10.81 -13.97
C ALA A 154 3.53 -11.16 -13.76
N GLY A 155 3.96 -11.19 -12.51
CA GLY A 155 5.33 -11.56 -12.19
C GLY A 155 5.61 -11.57 -10.70
N MET A 156 6.86 -11.87 -10.36
CA MET A 156 7.35 -11.93 -8.99
C MET A 156 8.82 -11.56 -8.95
N VAL A 157 9.22 -10.88 -7.87
CA VAL A 157 10.60 -10.67 -7.47
C VAL A 157 10.80 -11.21 -6.06
N ARG A 158 11.97 -11.80 -5.81
CA ARG A 158 12.38 -12.20 -4.47
C ARG A 158 13.25 -11.13 -3.85
N GLY A 159 12.91 -10.71 -2.65
CA GLY A 159 13.71 -9.79 -1.85
C GLY A 159 14.50 -10.54 -0.79
N ALA A 160 15.42 -9.83 -0.12
CA ALA A 160 16.15 -10.39 1.01
C ALA A 160 15.25 -10.66 2.23
N ALA A 161 14.20 -9.86 2.43
CA ALA A 161 13.30 -9.95 3.57
C ALA A 161 11.82 -10.14 3.21
N VAL A 162 11.41 -9.66 2.03
CA VAL A 162 10.02 -9.68 1.58
C VAL A 162 10.02 -9.99 0.08
N ASP A 163 9.16 -10.91 -0.33
CA ASP A 163 8.89 -11.20 -1.73
C ASP A 163 7.71 -10.35 -2.21
N ALA A 164 7.75 -9.93 -3.48
CA ALA A 164 6.66 -9.18 -4.10
C ALA A 164 6.19 -9.90 -5.36
N ALA A 165 4.87 -10.06 -5.50
CA ALA A 165 4.23 -10.57 -6.70
C ALA A 165 3.15 -9.60 -7.16
N TRP A 166 2.91 -9.54 -8.47
CA TRP A 166 1.93 -8.66 -9.06
C TRP A 166 1.14 -9.36 -10.16
N ARG A 167 -0.05 -8.82 -10.43
CA ARG A 167 -0.90 -9.22 -11.55
C ARG A 167 -1.84 -8.09 -11.94
N VAL A 168 -2.03 -7.87 -13.23
CA VAL A 168 -3.13 -7.06 -13.78
C VAL A 168 -4.38 -7.92 -13.82
N LEU A 169 -5.43 -7.45 -13.16
CA LEU A 169 -6.76 -8.03 -13.25
C LEU A 169 -7.63 -7.07 -14.05
N ASP A 170 -8.21 -7.57 -15.14
CA ASP A 170 -9.13 -6.80 -15.96
C ASP A 170 -10.51 -6.86 -15.31
N ALA A 171 -11.03 -5.72 -14.88
CA ALA A 171 -12.39 -5.60 -14.36
C ALA A 171 -13.33 -5.36 -15.55
N GLN A 172 -13.56 -6.41 -16.33
CA GLN A 172 -14.57 -6.41 -17.40
C GLN A 172 -15.98 -6.49 -16.81
#